data_AF-A0A2D6I1B8-F1
#
_entry.id   AF-A0A2D6I1B8-F1
#
_cell.length_a   1.000
_cell.length_b   1.000
_cell.length_c   1.000
_cell.angle_alpha   90.00
_cell.angle_beta   90.00
_cell.angle_gamma   90.00
#
_symmetry.space_group_name_H-M   'P 1'
#
loop_
_entity.id
_entity.type
_entity.pdbx_description
1 polymer ?
#
loop_
_entity_poly.entity_id
_entity_poly.type
_entity_poly.pdbx_seq_one_letter_code
_entity_poly.pdbx_strand_id
1 'polypeptide(L)'
;MRPSLIALVAVFSFAAIPSAHATSVPDTRVGDSRQVIVVEAPRWSSTEGTLTAFEKRRGEWTVTQPTVRAQLGYGGLVRGDRRRQGTGTVPTGVFDILRGFGRKAD
;
A
#
# COMPACT_ATOMS: atom_id res chain seq x y z
N MET A 1 39.28 -1.28 -43.64
CA MET A 1 38.32 -0.61 -42.74
C MET A 1 37.60 -1.69 -41.96
N ARG A 2 37.79 -1.79 -40.63
CA ARG A 2 37.26 -2.86 -39.79
C ARG A 2 35.98 -2.35 -39.10
N PRO A 3 34.79 -2.92 -39.32
CA PRO A 3 33.60 -2.54 -38.57
C PRO A 3 33.64 -3.21 -37.19
N SER A 4 33.75 -2.41 -36.13
CA SER A 4 33.65 -2.88 -34.76
C SER A 4 32.18 -3.06 -34.38
N LEU A 5 31.76 -4.30 -34.10
CA LEU A 5 30.47 -4.60 -33.49
C LEU A 5 30.51 -4.20 -32.01
N ILE A 6 29.57 -3.36 -31.59
CA ILE A 6 29.31 -3.07 -30.17
C ILE A 6 28.21 -4.04 -29.71
N ALA A 7 28.54 -4.94 -28.79
CA ALA A 7 27.57 -5.83 -28.16
C ALA A 7 26.90 -5.12 -26.98
N LEU A 8 25.58 -4.93 -27.06
CA LEU A 8 24.76 -4.37 -25.98
C LEU A 8 24.42 -5.49 -24.98
N VAL A 9 24.96 -5.42 -23.76
CA VAL A 9 24.60 -6.32 -22.66
C VAL A 9 23.42 -5.71 -21.90
N ALA A 10 22.24 -6.29 -22.04
CA ALA A 10 21.06 -5.91 -21.26
C ALA A 10 21.07 -6.65 -19.92
N VAL A 11 21.36 -5.95 -18.83
CA VAL A 11 21.23 -6.46 -17.46
C VAL A 11 19.78 -6.36 -17.03
N PHE A 12 19.04 -7.45 -17.09
CA PHE A 12 17.69 -7.52 -16.51
C PHE A 12 17.80 -7.69 -15.00
N SER A 13 17.55 -6.61 -14.26
CA SER A 13 17.37 -6.67 -12.81
C SER A 13 16.01 -7.30 -12.50
N PHE A 14 16.02 -8.51 -11.94
CA PHE A 14 14.82 -9.19 -11.47
C PHE A 14 14.43 -8.59 -10.12
N ALA A 15 13.54 -7.60 -10.11
CA ALA A 15 12.94 -7.12 -8.87
C ALA A 15 12.04 -8.22 -8.31
N ALA A 16 12.36 -8.71 -7.11
CA ALA A 16 11.55 -9.70 -6.41
C ALA A 16 10.12 -9.13 -6.23
N ILE A 17 9.14 -9.77 -6.87
CA ILE A 17 7.73 -9.45 -6.65
C ILE A 17 7.42 -9.95 -5.24
N PRO A 18 7.03 -9.08 -4.29
CA PRO A 18 6.66 -9.53 -2.95
C PRO A 18 5.52 -10.55 -3.09
N SER A 19 5.65 -11.70 -2.43
CA SER A 19 4.60 -12.73 -2.40
C SER A 19 3.29 -12.07 -2.01
N ALA A 20 2.35 -12.03 -2.96
CA ALA A 20 1.02 -11.49 -2.73
C ALA A 20 0.32 -12.38 -1.70
N HIS A 21 0.41 -12.03 -0.42
CA HIS A 21 -0.66 -12.39 0.50
C HIS A 21 -1.91 -11.76 -0.08
N ALA A 22 -2.97 -12.56 -0.26
CA ALA A 22 -4.22 -12.05 -0.80
C ALA A 22 -4.80 -11.04 0.21
N THR A 23 -4.52 -9.75 -0.02
CA THR A 23 -5.10 -8.64 0.74
C THR A 23 -6.61 -8.76 0.61
N SER A 24 -7.30 -8.97 1.73
CA SER A 24 -8.75 -9.08 1.76
C SER A 24 -9.34 -7.99 2.65
N VAL A 25 -10.52 -7.50 2.26
CA VAL A 25 -11.25 -6.51 3.03
C VAL A 25 -12.24 -7.24 3.95
N PRO A 26 -12.08 -7.16 5.28
CA PRO A 26 -13.03 -7.78 6.20
C PRO A 26 -14.30 -6.93 6.30
N ASP A 27 -15.38 -7.38 5.65
CA ASP A 27 -16.68 -6.69 5.62
C ASP A 27 -17.18 -6.26 7.01
N THR A 28 -17.00 -7.10 8.03
CA THR A 28 -17.43 -6.83 9.40
C THR A 28 -16.71 -5.65 10.07
N ARG A 29 -15.58 -5.18 9.53
CA ARG A 29 -14.80 -4.07 10.11
C ARG A 29 -14.95 -2.75 9.36
N VAL A 30 -15.48 -2.76 8.14
CA VAL A 30 -15.56 -1.57 7.27
C VAL A 30 -16.99 -1.04 7.10
N GLY A 31 -17.97 -1.66 7.77
CA GLY A 31 -19.36 -1.22 7.77
C GLY A 31 -19.95 -1.15 6.36
N ASP A 32 -20.70 -0.08 6.08
CA ASP A 32 -21.35 0.15 4.78
C ASP A 32 -20.44 0.80 3.73
N SER A 33 -19.13 0.83 3.97
CA SER A 33 -18.16 1.42 3.03
C SER A 33 -18.24 0.74 1.66
N ARG A 34 -18.18 1.55 0.60
CA ARG A 34 -18.09 1.08 -0.79
C ARG A 34 -16.70 1.18 -1.38
N GLN A 35 -15.79 1.90 -0.72
CA GLN A 35 -14.40 2.06 -1.11
C GLN A 35 -13.55 1.98 0.15
N VAL A 36 -12.42 1.28 0.06
CA VAL A 36 -11.44 1.21 1.15
C VAL A 36 -10.04 1.23 0.59
N ILE A 37 -9.12 1.76 1.39
CA ILE A 37 -7.69 1.66 1.16
C ILE A 37 -7.14 0.74 2.25
N VAL A 38 -6.51 -0.36 1.84
CA VAL A 38 -5.85 -1.28 2.77
C VAL A 38 -4.35 -1.05 2.69
N VAL A 39 -3.74 -0.82 3.85
CA VAL A 39 -2.29 -0.70 3.99
C VAL A 39 -1.79 -1.87 4.83
N GLU A 40 -0.88 -2.66 4.27
CA GLU A 40 -0.33 -3.84 4.93
C GLU A 40 1.18 -3.70 5.14
N ALA A 41 1.67 -4.28 6.23
CA ALA A 41 3.09 -4.35 6.53
C ALA A 41 3.42 -5.74 7.11
N PRO A 42 4.60 -6.31 6.81
CA PRO A 42 4.91 -7.69 7.19
C PRO A 42 5.14 -7.88 8.70
N ARG A 43 5.43 -6.80 9.44
CA ARG A 43 5.70 -6.83 10.89
C ARG A 43 5.50 -5.46 11.52
N TRP A 44 5.30 -5.43 12.84
CA TRP A 44 5.10 -4.19 13.61
C TRP A 44 6.24 -3.18 13.49
N SER A 45 7.48 -3.62 13.26
CA SER A 45 8.63 -2.71 13.12
C SER A 45 8.86 -2.24 11.67
N SER A 46 7.97 -2.56 10.74
CA SER A 46 8.15 -2.22 9.33
C SER A 46 7.98 -0.72 9.09
N THR A 47 8.93 -0.14 8.36
CA THR A 47 8.86 1.23 7.85
C THR A 47 8.35 1.27 6.40
N GLU A 48 7.99 0.14 5.85
CA GLU A 48 7.49 -0.01 4.48
C GLU A 48 6.38 -1.05 4.42
N GLY A 49 5.51 -0.90 3.42
CA GLY A 49 4.38 -1.77 3.20
C GLY A 49 3.83 -1.67 1.79
N THR A 50 2.62 -2.17 1.63
CA THR A 50 1.83 -2.08 0.39
C THR A 50 0.54 -1.32 0.64
N LEU A 51 0.06 -0.61 -0.37
CA LEU A 51 -1.24 0.04 -0.39
C LEU A 51 -2.05 -0.50 -1.56
N THR A 52 -3.25 -0.98 -1.28
CA THR A 52 -4.20 -1.47 -2.28
C THR A 52 -5.53 -0.75 -2.12
N ALA A 53 -6.04 -0.20 -3.22
CA ALA A 53 -7.35 0.45 -3.28
C ALA A 53 -8.42 -0.55 -3.76
N PHE A 54 -9.52 -0.65 -3.00
CA PHE A 54 -10.65 -1.50 -3.31
C PHE A 54 -11.94 -0.71 -3.47
N GLU A 55 -12.83 -1.21 -4.32
CA GLU A 55 -14.21 -0.77 -4.45
C GLU A 55 -15.15 -1.97 -4.39
N LYS A 56 -16.29 -1.82 -3.70
CA LYS A 56 -17.32 -2.84 -3.59
C LYS A 56 -18.24 -2.76 -4.81
N ARG A 57 -18.15 -3.75 -5.69
CA ARG A 57 -18.95 -3.88 -6.92
C ARG A 57 -19.83 -5.10 -6.81
N ARG A 58 -21.15 -4.91 -6.90
CA ARG A 58 -22.15 -6.01 -6.79
C ARG A 58 -21.99 -6.87 -5.51
N GLY A 59 -21.55 -6.25 -4.42
CA GLY A 59 -21.33 -6.94 -3.13
C GLY A 59 -19.93 -7.50 -2.94
N GLU A 60 -19.06 -7.46 -3.95
CA GLU A 60 -17.70 -8.02 -3.90
C GLU A 60 -16.64 -6.92 -3.95
N TRP A 61 -15.56 -7.08 -3.17
CA TRP A 61 -14.43 -6.15 -3.20
C TRP A 61 -13.53 -6.43 -4.41
N THR A 62 -13.34 -5.41 -5.23
CA THR A 62 -12.46 -5.46 -6.41
C THR A 62 -11.33 -4.45 -6.24
N VAL A 63 -10.09 -4.86 -6.56
CA VAL A 63 -8.95 -3.94 -6.64
C VAL A 63 -9.16 -3.00 -7.83
N THR A 64 -9.11 -1.69 -7.60
CA THR A 64 -9.38 -0.68 -8.64
C THR A 64 -8.12 0.00 -9.18
N GLN A 65 -7.01 -0.09 -8.46
CA GLN A 65 -5.72 0.51 -8.83
C GLN A 65 -4.60 -0.49 -8.59
N PRO A 66 -3.47 -0.40 -9.34
CA PRO A 66 -2.29 -1.19 -9.04
C PRO A 66 -1.86 -1.04 -7.57
N THR A 67 -1.54 -2.14 -6.91
CA THR A 67 -0.92 -2.09 -5.58
C THR A 67 0.39 -1.33 -5.65
N VAL A 68 0.58 -0.36 -4.76
CA VAL A 68 1.79 0.47 -4.71
C VAL A 68 2.56 0.25 -3.41
N ARG A 69 3.86 0.56 -3.43
CA ARG A 69 4.68 0.58 -2.21
C ARG A 69 4.27 1.78 -1.34
N ALA A 70 4.10 1.53 -0.05
CA ALA A 70 3.85 2.55 0.95
C ALA A 70 5.10 2.75 1.82
N GLN A 71 5.45 4.01 2.09
CA GLN A 71 6.40 4.37 3.13
C GLN A 71 5.61 4.59 4.43
N LEU A 72 6.00 3.91 5.48
CA LEU A 72 5.38 4.00 6.80
C LEU A 72 6.27 4.83 7.72
N GLY A 73 5.71 5.22 8.85
CA GLY A 73 6.42 6.00 9.85
C GLY A 73 7.69 5.30 10.36
N TYR A 74 8.74 6.07 10.65
CA TYR A 74 10.04 5.55 11.07
C TYR A 74 10.00 4.73 12.37
N GLY A 75 8.96 4.92 13.19
CA GLY A 75 8.73 4.15 14.41
C GLY A 75 8.03 2.82 14.18
N GLY A 76 7.67 2.49 12.93
CA GLY A 76 6.88 1.32 12.58
C GLY A 76 5.39 1.50 12.83
N LEU A 77 4.72 0.44 13.26
CA LEU A 77 3.29 0.36 13.51
C LEU A 77 3.01 0.26 15.01
N VAL A 78 1.88 0.80 15.43
CA VAL A 78 1.36 0.69 16.80
C VAL A 78 -0.14 0.49 16.76
N ARG A 79 -0.74 -0.18 17.76
CA ARG A 79 -2.20 -0.22 17.87
C ARG A 79 -2.76 1.22 17.95
N GLY A 80 -3.87 1.48 17.26
CA GLY A 80 -4.48 2.81 17.21
C GLY A 80 -4.76 3.41 18.59
N ASP A 81 -5.22 2.61 19.55
CA ASP A 81 -5.50 2.99 20.95
C ASP A 81 -4.27 3.37 21.78
N ARG A 82 -3.06 3.05 21.30
CA ARG A 82 -1.79 3.39 21.98
C ARG A 82 -0.97 4.44 21.25
N ARG A 83 -1.45 4.92 20.10
CA ARG A 83 -0.69 5.87 19.29
C ARG A 83 -0.49 7.18 20.06
N ARG A 84 0.77 7.63 20.12
CA ARG A 84 1.14 8.94 20.71
C ARG A 84 1.80 9.83 19.67
N GLN A 85 1.52 11.12 19.72
CA GLN A 85 2.16 12.11 18.85
C GLN A 85 3.69 12.13 19.07
N GLY A 86 4.47 12.37 18.02
CA GLY A 86 5.94 12.47 18.10
C GLY A 86 6.70 11.12 18.11
N THR A 87 6.00 10.00 18.09
CA THR A 87 6.63 8.65 18.11
C THR A 87 7.02 8.12 16.72
N GLY A 88 6.59 8.79 15.65
CA GLY A 88 6.82 8.31 14.28
C GLY A 88 6.13 7.00 13.92
N THR A 89 5.21 6.48 14.76
CA THR A 89 4.48 5.24 14.48
C THR A 89 3.20 5.50 13.68
N VAL A 90 2.84 4.57 12.79
CA VAL A 90 1.54 4.52 12.10
C VAL A 90 0.53 3.75 12.96
N PRO A 91 -0.65 4.31 13.26
CA PRO A 91 -1.70 3.58 13.98
C PRO A 91 -2.31 2.48 13.09
N THR A 92 -2.44 1.26 13.62
CA THR A 92 -3.21 0.17 13.00
C THR A 92 -4.65 0.22 13.45
N GLY A 93 -5.57 -0.05 12.53
CA GLY A 93 -7.01 0.00 12.75
C GLY A 93 -7.77 0.28 11.46
N VAL A 94 -9.08 0.48 11.59
CA VAL A 94 -9.94 1.02 10.54
C VAL A 94 -10.25 2.48 10.89
N PHE A 95 -10.10 3.37 9.92
CA PHE A 95 -10.27 4.81 10.10
C PHE A 95 -11.06 5.38 8.93
N ASP A 96 -11.98 6.30 9.23
CA ASP A 96 -12.73 7.01 8.20
C ASP A 96 -11.86 8.08 7.53
N ILE A 97 -11.92 8.14 6.20
CA ILE A 97 -11.36 9.25 5.43
C ILE A 97 -12.42 10.34 5.39
N LEU A 98 -12.32 11.30 6.31
CA LEU A 98 -13.33 12.35 6.44
C LEU A 98 -13.17 13.47 5.40
N ARG A 99 -11.93 13.75 4.97
CA ARG A 99 -11.60 14.83 4.03
C ARG A 99 -10.35 14.48 3.23
N GLY A 100 -10.34 14.85 1.94
CA GLY A 100 -9.16 14.88 1.08
C GLY A 100 -8.82 16.33 0.69
N PHE A 101 -7.55 16.61 0.38
CA PHE A 101 -7.10 17.92 -0.07
C PHE A 101 -6.03 17.77 -1.17
N GLY A 102 -5.97 18.71 -2.10
CA GLY A 102 -5.08 18.66 -3.27
C GLY A 102 -5.14 19.95 -4.09
N ARG A 103 -4.20 20.14 -5.02
CA ARG A 103 -4.08 21.36 -5.84
C ARG A 103 -4.80 21.30 -7.19
N LYS A 104 -5.15 20.12 -7.67
CA LYS A 104 -5.92 19.91 -8.89
C LYS A 104 -7.19 19.16 -8.54
N ALA A 105 -8.29 19.51 -9.20
CA ALA A 105 -9.46 18.65 -9.22
C ALA A 105 -9.10 17.38 -10.00
N ASP A 106 -9.61 16.26 -9.52
CA ASP A 106 -9.58 14.98 -10.24
C ASP A 106 -10.33 15.08 -11.58
#